data_AF-A0A849KP50-F1
#
_entry.id   AF-A0A849KP50-F1
#
_cell.length_a   1.000
_cell.length_b   1.000
_cell.length_c   1.000
_cell.angle_alpha   90.00
_cell.angle_beta   90.00
_cell.angle_gamma   90.00
#
_symmetry.space_group_name_H-M   'P 1'
#
loop_
_entity.id
_entity.type
_entity.pdbx_description
1 polymer ?
#
loop_
_entity_poly.entity_id
_entity_poly.type
_entity_poly.pdbx_seq_one_letter_code
_entity_poly.pdbx_strand_id
1 'polypeptide(L)'
;MKPIDEVATLRLTGVPAGLTDGTMQHINPVLIPQVSEVAMVKGYKRPKSAYSGNNPGYVPPSGGGHLRGEDDWLFGHGRQHSARPWRGESEQTRSLPKLPPQSIDDVLAYVTHNRRVCPLSIHWMAMMNPVGLISANADVWIPMAPGESEWRLLTDSNKRALLKRQILAAAAGGALQLFAQHLHRLRETEWHHES
;
A
#
# COMPACT_ATOMS: atom_id res chain seq x y z
N MET A 1 38.14 32.75 -46.68
CA MET A 1 37.54 31.99 -45.56
C MET A 1 36.94 33.00 -44.61
N LYS A 2 35.62 33.00 -44.44
CA LYS A 2 34.87 33.92 -43.56
C LYS A 2 34.32 33.10 -42.37
N PRO A 3 34.31 33.62 -41.14
CA PRO A 3 33.62 32.99 -40.02
C PRO A 3 32.12 33.21 -40.13
N ILE A 4 31.35 32.21 -39.74
CA ILE A 4 29.89 32.26 -39.61
C ILE A 4 29.61 32.69 -38.17
N ASP A 5 29.12 33.92 -38.02
CA ASP A 5 28.36 34.39 -36.87
C ASP A 5 26.91 33.86 -36.95
N GLU A 6 26.15 34.10 -35.87
CA GLU A 6 24.67 34.08 -35.77
C GLU A 6 23.99 32.70 -35.53
N VAL A 7 23.00 32.45 -34.66
CA VAL A 7 22.16 33.23 -33.71
C VAL A 7 21.58 32.21 -32.69
N ALA A 8 21.33 32.61 -31.43
CA ALA A 8 20.03 32.38 -30.74
C ALA A 8 20.10 32.85 -29.27
N THR A 9 19.94 34.16 -29.07
CA THR A 9 19.61 34.74 -27.76
C THR A 9 18.09 34.64 -27.55
N LEU A 10 17.66 33.68 -26.73
CA LEU A 10 16.27 33.62 -26.25
C LEU A 10 16.03 34.76 -25.25
N ARG A 11 15.32 35.80 -25.70
CA ARG A 11 14.74 36.84 -24.83
C ARG A 11 13.47 36.31 -24.19
N LEU A 12 13.48 36.13 -22.87
CA LEU A 12 12.26 36.01 -22.06
C LEU A 12 11.76 37.42 -21.73
N THR A 13 10.71 37.86 -22.43
CA THR A 13 9.96 39.06 -22.09
C THR A 13 8.61 38.67 -21.46
N GLY A 14 8.29 39.27 -20.32
CA GLY A 14 6.90 39.53 -19.93
C GLY A 14 6.39 38.76 -18.71
N VAL A 15 6.77 39.22 -17.51
CA VAL A 15 5.96 39.02 -16.30
C VAL A 15 5.19 40.32 -16.08
N PRO A 16 3.83 40.33 -16.14
CA PRO A 16 3.07 41.51 -15.76
C PRO A 16 3.10 41.67 -14.24
N ALA A 17 3.63 42.82 -13.81
CA ALA A 17 3.46 43.35 -12.47
C ALA A 17 2.09 44.01 -12.36
N GLY A 18 1.29 43.66 -11.35
CA GLY A 18 0.17 44.51 -10.94
C GLY A 18 -0.95 43.82 -10.16
N LEU A 19 -1.10 44.25 -8.91
CA LEU A 19 -2.32 44.33 -8.09
C LEU A 19 -2.91 42.98 -7.57
N THR A 20 -3.34 42.82 -6.32
CA THR A 20 -3.51 43.72 -5.17
C THR A 20 -3.70 42.84 -3.93
N ASP A 21 -3.07 43.29 -2.84
CA ASP A 21 -3.53 43.38 -1.46
C ASP A 21 -4.63 42.44 -0.92
N GLY A 22 -4.33 41.84 0.23
CA GLY A 22 -5.33 41.55 1.26
C GLY A 22 -5.93 40.15 1.25
N THR A 23 -5.17 39.14 1.68
CA THR A 23 -5.61 38.08 2.63
C THR A 23 -4.39 37.22 2.98
N MET A 24 -3.78 37.49 4.14
CA MET A 24 -2.83 36.55 4.76
C MET A 24 -3.60 35.32 5.24
N GLN A 25 -3.72 34.30 4.39
CA GLN A 25 -3.80 32.94 4.89
C GLN A 25 -2.39 32.35 4.85
N HIS A 26 -1.93 31.99 6.03
CA HIS A 26 -0.63 31.42 6.31
C HIS A 26 -0.59 29.99 5.72
N ILE A 27 -0.39 29.87 4.41
CA ILE A 27 -0.13 28.58 3.77
C ILE A 27 1.34 28.28 4.05
N ASN A 28 1.60 27.38 5.00
CA ASN A 28 2.91 26.77 5.18
C ASN A 28 3.29 26.05 3.87
N PRO A 29 4.32 26.48 3.11
CA PRO A 29 4.83 25.66 2.04
C PRO A 29 5.54 24.47 2.69
N VAL A 30 4.91 23.30 2.65
CA VAL A 30 5.61 22.04 2.87
C VAL A 30 6.74 22.01 1.84
N LEU A 31 7.97 22.22 2.32
CA LEU A 31 9.21 21.95 1.61
C LEU A 31 9.17 20.48 1.17
N ILE A 32 8.69 20.24 -0.05
CA ILE A 32 8.92 18.99 -0.75
C ILE A 32 10.40 19.03 -1.15
N PRO A 33 11.27 18.16 -0.61
CA PRO A 33 12.65 18.11 -1.05
C PRO A 33 12.66 17.75 -2.54
N GLN A 34 13.23 18.65 -3.34
CA GLN A 34 13.67 18.39 -4.71
C GLN A 34 14.66 17.23 -4.64
N VAL A 35 14.21 16.02 -4.99
CA VAL A 35 15.09 14.87 -5.13
C VAL A 35 15.79 15.05 -6.48
N SER A 36 17.02 15.56 -6.41
CA SER A 36 17.92 15.68 -7.55
C SER A 36 18.03 14.36 -8.30
N GLU A 37 18.02 14.44 -9.64
CA GLU A 37 18.33 13.35 -10.55
C GLU A 37 19.57 12.57 -10.07
N VAL A 38 19.35 11.33 -9.64
CA VAL A 38 20.45 10.38 -9.42
C VAL A 38 20.87 9.87 -10.78
N ALA A 39 22.08 10.27 -11.17
CA ALA A 39 22.78 9.77 -12.35
C ALA A 39 22.65 8.25 -12.50
N MET A 40 22.28 7.81 -13.71
CA MET A 40 22.25 6.40 -14.07
C MET A 40 23.62 5.75 -13.88
N VAL A 41 23.80 5.00 -12.79
CA VAL A 41 24.95 4.10 -12.61
C VAL A 41 24.71 2.85 -13.46
N LYS A 42 25.39 2.83 -14.60
CA LYS A 42 25.51 1.67 -15.48
C LYS A 42 26.35 0.61 -14.77
N GLY A 43 25.72 -0.48 -14.32
CA GLY A 43 26.41 -1.75 -14.02
C GLY A 43 26.32 -2.26 -12.59
N TYR A 44 25.16 -2.81 -12.20
CA TYR A 44 25.12 -3.75 -11.07
C TYR A 44 25.37 -5.17 -11.57
N LYS A 45 26.58 -5.68 -11.35
CA LYS A 45 26.88 -7.12 -11.43
C LYS A 45 26.07 -7.84 -10.34
N ARG A 46 25.26 -8.83 -10.75
CA ARG A 46 24.56 -9.74 -9.83
C ARG A 46 25.55 -10.38 -8.86
N PRO A 47 25.36 -10.30 -7.54
CA PRO A 47 26.11 -11.14 -6.61
C PRO A 47 25.71 -12.60 -6.84
N LYS A 48 26.72 -13.47 -7.01
CA LYS A 48 26.53 -14.92 -7.01
C LYS A 48 26.03 -15.34 -5.63
N SER A 49 24.82 -15.86 -5.58
CA SER A 49 24.24 -16.49 -4.39
C SER A 49 25.07 -17.69 -4.00
N ALA A 50 25.85 -17.56 -2.92
CA ALA A 50 26.46 -18.66 -2.20
C ALA A 50 25.67 -18.86 -0.90
N TYR A 51 24.60 -19.66 -0.97
CA TYR A 51 24.00 -20.26 0.22
C TYR A 51 24.33 -21.75 0.19
N SER A 52 25.48 -22.08 0.77
CA SER A 52 25.74 -23.38 1.37
C SER A 52 25.34 -23.24 2.84
N GLY A 53 24.31 -23.97 3.24
CA GLY A 53 23.76 -23.92 4.59
C GLY A 53 23.08 -25.23 4.93
N ASN A 54 23.91 -26.24 5.23
CA ASN A 54 23.51 -27.42 6.00
C ASN A 54 22.81 -26.96 7.28
N ASN A 55 21.55 -27.35 7.48
CA ASN A 55 20.89 -27.22 8.77
C ASN A 55 20.57 -28.63 9.29
N PRO A 56 21.30 -29.14 10.29
CA PRO A 56 21.03 -30.45 10.88
C PRO A 56 19.90 -30.36 11.92
N GLY A 57 18.95 -31.28 11.84
CA GLY A 57 18.23 -31.84 12.99
C GLY A 57 17.29 -30.90 13.76
N TYR A 58 16.03 -30.86 13.36
CA TYR A 58 14.94 -30.51 14.28
C TYR A 58 14.21 -31.79 14.70
N VAL A 59 14.38 -32.18 15.96
CA VAL A 59 13.64 -33.26 16.61
C VAL A 59 12.46 -32.64 17.37
N PRO A 60 11.20 -32.97 17.08
CA PRO A 60 10.08 -32.49 17.88
C PRO A 60 10.04 -33.21 19.24
N PRO A 61 9.73 -32.51 20.34
CA PRO A 61 9.44 -33.16 21.61
C PRO A 61 8.04 -33.79 21.58
N SER A 62 8.02 -35.12 21.72
CA SER A 62 6.84 -35.91 22.06
C SER A 62 6.62 -35.95 23.57
N GLY A 63 5.35 -35.85 23.98
CA GLY A 63 4.86 -36.08 25.34
C GLY A 63 4.58 -34.78 26.10
N GLY A 64 3.49 -34.59 26.82
CA GLY A 64 2.44 -35.47 27.29
C GLY A 64 1.77 -34.77 28.48
N GLY A 65 0.53 -35.16 28.84
CA GLY A 65 -0.04 -34.83 30.16
C GLY A 65 -1.32 -34.00 30.15
N HIS A 66 -2.44 -34.71 30.23
CA HIS A 66 -3.64 -34.33 30.98
C HIS A 66 -3.32 -33.51 32.24
N LEU A 67 -4.13 -32.48 32.55
CA LEU A 67 -4.80 -32.39 33.86
C LEU A 67 -6.14 -31.66 33.72
N ARG A 68 -7.16 -32.41 34.08
CA ARG A 68 -8.57 -32.09 34.28
C ARG A 68 -8.68 -31.35 35.61
N GLY A 69 -9.27 -30.16 35.60
CA GLY A 69 -9.63 -29.38 36.80
C GLY A 69 -11.11 -29.03 36.73
N GLU A 70 -11.92 -29.91 37.32
CA GLU A 70 -13.30 -29.63 37.74
C GLU A 70 -13.19 -28.91 39.09
N ASP A 71 -13.56 -27.64 39.13
CA ASP A 71 -14.04 -26.96 40.35
C ASP A 71 -15.05 -25.90 39.86
N ASP A 72 -16.34 -26.18 39.89
CA ASP A 72 -17.25 -26.19 41.04
C ASP A 72 -18.07 -24.89 41.04
N TRP A 73 -19.34 -25.11 41.30
CA TRP A 73 -20.42 -24.15 41.22
C TRP A 73 -20.46 -23.33 42.51
N LEU A 74 -21.02 -22.12 42.45
CA LEU A 74 -22.07 -21.60 43.34
C LEU A 74 -21.96 -20.09 43.63
N PHE A 75 -23.15 -19.48 43.73
CA PHE A 75 -23.50 -18.11 44.13
C PHE A 75 -23.23 -17.02 43.07
N GLY A 76 -24.18 -16.19 42.64
CA GLY A 76 -25.54 -15.91 43.09
C GLY A 76 -25.91 -14.50 42.63
N HIS A 77 -27.22 -14.26 42.44
CA HIS A 77 -27.87 -12.94 42.35
C HIS A 77 -27.74 -12.15 41.03
N GLY A 78 -28.71 -12.40 40.16
CA GLY A 78 -29.74 -11.40 39.87
C GLY A 78 -29.27 -10.03 39.37
N ARG A 79 -29.05 -9.92 38.06
CA ARG A 79 -29.35 -8.68 37.36
C ARG A 79 -30.30 -8.94 36.21
N GLN A 80 -31.49 -8.39 36.34
CA GLN A 80 -32.41 -8.17 35.24
C GLN A 80 -31.76 -7.17 34.29
N HIS A 81 -30.91 -7.64 33.38
CA HIS A 81 -30.52 -6.85 32.23
C HIS A 81 -31.67 -6.94 31.25
N SER A 82 -32.47 -5.88 31.24
CA SER A 82 -33.37 -5.50 30.15
C SER A 82 -32.84 -6.03 28.82
N ALA A 83 -33.55 -7.01 28.26
CA ALA A 83 -33.34 -7.50 26.92
C ALA A 83 -33.37 -6.30 25.97
N ARG A 84 -32.21 -5.75 25.66
CA ARG A 84 -32.06 -4.94 24.47
C ARG A 84 -32.46 -5.90 23.34
N PRO A 85 -33.46 -5.56 22.50
CA PRO A 85 -33.67 -6.34 21.31
C PRO A 85 -32.34 -6.33 20.60
N TRP A 86 -31.78 -7.52 20.38
CA TRP A 86 -30.70 -7.70 19.45
C TRP A 86 -31.20 -7.08 18.16
N ARG A 87 -30.80 -5.82 17.93
CA ARG A 87 -30.89 -5.21 16.63
C ARG A 87 -29.98 -6.12 15.83
N GLY A 88 -30.60 -7.06 15.11
CA GLY A 88 -29.99 -7.75 14.01
C GLY A 88 -29.57 -6.65 13.04
N GLU A 89 -28.43 -6.02 13.33
CA GLU A 89 -27.53 -5.53 12.32
C GLU A 89 -27.10 -6.79 11.60
N SER A 90 -28.02 -7.20 10.71
CA SER A 90 -27.76 -7.78 9.42
C SER A 90 -26.27 -7.92 9.25
N GLU A 91 -25.81 -9.17 9.35
CA GLU A 91 -24.71 -9.67 8.54
C GLU A 91 -24.99 -9.24 7.11
N GLN A 92 -24.74 -7.98 6.81
CA GLN A 92 -24.46 -7.48 5.50
C GLN A 92 -23.03 -7.94 5.24
N THR A 93 -22.85 -9.26 5.24
CA THR A 93 -22.01 -9.92 4.27
C THR A 93 -22.57 -9.51 2.92
N ARG A 94 -22.29 -8.26 2.53
CA ARG A 94 -22.44 -7.79 1.16
C ARG A 94 -21.63 -8.80 0.38
N SER A 95 -22.36 -9.73 -0.24
CA SER A 95 -21.78 -10.78 -1.05
C SER A 95 -20.77 -10.12 -1.95
N LEU A 96 -19.48 -10.40 -1.70
CA LEU A 96 -18.40 -9.84 -2.47
C LEU A 96 -18.71 -10.10 -3.95
N PRO A 97 -18.60 -9.10 -4.84
CA PRO A 97 -18.79 -9.32 -6.25
C PRO A 97 -17.90 -10.48 -6.69
N LYS A 98 -18.51 -11.50 -7.32
CA LYS A 98 -17.88 -12.77 -7.65
C LYS A 98 -16.80 -12.66 -8.74
N LEU A 99 -16.64 -11.47 -9.33
CA LEU A 99 -15.68 -11.19 -10.39
C LEU A 99 -14.67 -10.15 -9.90
N PRO A 100 -13.38 -10.27 -10.30
CA PRO A 100 -12.40 -9.25 -9.97
C PRO A 100 -12.86 -7.90 -10.56
N PRO A 101 -12.75 -6.81 -9.79
CA PRO A 101 -13.11 -5.47 -10.24
C PRO A 101 -12.39 -5.13 -11.54
N GLN A 102 -13.13 -4.58 -12.51
CA GLN A 102 -12.62 -4.30 -13.85
C GLN A 102 -12.30 -2.81 -14.06
N SER A 103 -12.82 -1.93 -13.21
CA SER A 103 -12.51 -0.50 -13.25
C SER A 103 -11.61 -0.07 -12.08
N ILE A 104 -10.93 1.07 -12.23
CA ILE A 104 -10.15 1.69 -11.16
C ILE A 104 -11.03 1.97 -9.94
N ASP A 105 -12.25 2.49 -10.17
CA ASP A 105 -13.19 2.84 -9.11
C ASP A 105 -13.66 1.60 -8.34
N ASP A 106 -13.88 0.48 -9.02
CA ASP A 106 -14.22 -0.79 -8.36
C ASP A 106 -13.08 -1.31 -7.48
N VAL A 107 -11.82 -1.21 -7.95
CA VAL A 107 -10.65 -1.58 -7.14
C VAL A 107 -10.53 -0.66 -5.93
N LEU A 108 -10.70 0.65 -6.12
CA LEU A 108 -10.65 1.63 -5.03
C LEU A 108 -11.78 1.41 -4.01
N ALA A 109 -12.99 1.08 -4.46
CA ALA A 109 -14.10 0.71 -3.59
C ALA A 109 -13.80 -0.58 -2.81
N TYR A 110 -13.19 -1.58 -3.45
CA TYR A 110 -12.80 -2.83 -2.81
C TYR A 110 -11.73 -2.64 -1.72
N VAL A 111 -10.68 -1.86 -1.99
CA VAL A 111 -9.58 -1.63 -1.03
C VAL A 111 -9.97 -0.70 0.12
N THR A 112 -11.08 0.03 0.01
CA THR A 112 -11.62 0.87 1.10
C THR A 112 -12.74 0.19 1.87
N HIS A 113 -13.21 -0.96 1.38
CA HIS A 113 -14.20 -1.78 2.08
C HIS A 113 -13.68 -2.22 3.46
N ASN A 114 -14.58 -2.41 4.43
CA ASN A 114 -14.22 -2.78 5.82
C ASN A 114 -13.13 -1.91 6.47
N ARG A 115 -13.09 -0.62 6.12
CA ARG A 115 -12.08 0.34 6.63
C ARG A 115 -10.64 -0.10 6.38
N ARG A 116 -10.41 -0.91 5.35
CA ARG A 116 -9.07 -1.26 4.87
C ARG A 116 -8.33 0.02 4.46
N VAL A 117 -7.05 0.06 4.76
CA VAL A 117 -6.13 1.16 4.44
C VAL A 117 -5.16 0.70 3.36
N CYS A 118 -4.49 -0.42 3.61
CA CYS A 118 -3.57 -1.07 2.68
C CYS A 118 -3.32 -2.53 3.09
N PRO A 119 -2.71 -3.36 2.22
CA PRO A 119 -2.16 -4.64 2.65
C PRO A 119 -1.11 -4.47 3.76
N LEU A 120 -0.89 -5.51 4.57
CA LEU A 120 0.30 -5.56 5.41
C LEU A 120 1.57 -5.51 4.53
N SER A 121 2.64 -4.93 5.07
CA SER A 121 3.94 -4.75 4.42
C SER A 121 4.45 -5.97 3.63
N ILE A 122 4.41 -7.17 4.23
CA ILE A 122 4.87 -8.41 3.58
C ILE A 122 4.09 -8.72 2.30
N HIS A 123 2.77 -8.57 2.34
CA HIS A 123 1.89 -8.81 1.19
C HIS A 123 2.01 -7.66 0.17
N TRP A 124 2.18 -6.43 0.64
CA TRP A 124 2.39 -5.27 -0.21
C TRP A 124 3.69 -5.39 -1.03
N MET A 125 4.79 -5.79 -0.39
CA MET A 125 6.05 -6.05 -1.09
C MET A 125 5.95 -7.25 -2.03
N ALA A 126 5.29 -8.33 -1.61
CA ALA A 126 5.08 -9.52 -2.45
C ALA A 126 4.30 -9.18 -3.73
N MET A 127 3.32 -8.29 -3.64
CA MET A 127 2.57 -7.78 -4.79
C MET A 127 3.47 -7.04 -5.78
N MET A 128 4.48 -6.30 -5.32
CA MET A 128 5.39 -5.51 -6.17
C MET A 128 6.59 -6.30 -6.70
N ASN A 129 6.72 -7.58 -6.34
CA ASN A 129 7.84 -8.41 -6.78
C ASN A 129 7.79 -8.60 -8.32
N PRO A 130 8.91 -8.53 -9.07
CA PRO A 130 8.94 -8.29 -10.52
C PRO A 130 8.29 -9.34 -11.43
N VAL A 131 7.86 -10.48 -10.90
CA VAL A 131 7.49 -11.64 -11.71
C VAL A 131 6.21 -11.41 -12.53
N GLY A 132 5.38 -10.39 -12.21
CA GLY A 132 4.14 -10.12 -12.95
C GLY A 132 3.83 -8.66 -13.29
N LEU A 133 4.18 -7.70 -12.43
CA LEU A 133 3.71 -6.30 -12.57
C LEU A 133 4.67 -5.40 -13.36
N ILE A 134 5.97 -5.67 -13.33
CA ILE A 134 7.01 -4.83 -13.97
C ILE A 134 7.14 -5.13 -15.48
N SER A 135 6.65 -6.29 -15.93
CA SER A 135 6.87 -6.77 -17.30
C SER A 135 5.80 -6.38 -18.33
N ALA A 136 4.67 -5.79 -17.91
CA ALA A 136 3.54 -5.56 -18.83
C ALA A 136 3.76 -4.36 -19.77
N ASN A 137 4.43 -3.31 -19.31
CA ASN A 137 4.80 -2.14 -20.11
C ASN A 137 6.03 -1.47 -19.50
N ALA A 138 7.17 -1.48 -20.22
CA ALA A 138 8.43 -0.93 -19.73
C ALA A 138 8.41 0.58 -19.46
N ASP A 139 7.40 1.29 -19.99
CA ASP A 139 7.32 2.76 -19.94
C ASP A 139 6.56 3.29 -18.72
N VAL A 140 5.88 2.43 -17.95
CA VAL A 140 5.10 2.87 -16.78
C VAL A 140 5.83 2.55 -15.49
N TRP A 141 6.36 3.62 -14.87
CA TRP A 141 6.98 3.53 -13.55
C TRP A 141 5.91 3.36 -12.47
N ILE A 142 5.92 2.20 -11.79
CA ILE A 142 5.08 1.93 -10.62
C ILE A 142 5.90 2.25 -9.35
N PRO A 143 5.41 3.10 -8.44
CA PRO A 143 6.09 3.36 -7.17
C PRO A 143 6.27 2.06 -6.38
N MET A 144 7.50 1.79 -5.92
CA MET A 144 7.79 0.62 -5.09
C MET A 144 6.95 0.64 -3.81
N ALA A 145 6.60 -0.55 -3.31
CA ALA A 145 6.03 -0.68 -1.98
C ALA A 145 7.08 -0.22 -0.93
N PRO A 146 6.64 0.43 0.15
CA PRO A 146 7.55 0.82 1.23
C PRO A 146 8.09 -0.45 1.90
N GLY A 147 9.34 -0.41 2.35
CA GLY A 147 9.91 -1.48 3.17
C GLY A 147 9.17 -1.61 4.52
N GLU A 148 9.38 -2.71 5.24
CA GLU A 148 8.75 -2.95 6.56
C GLU A 148 8.88 -1.75 7.50
N SER A 149 10.09 -1.23 7.68
CA SER A 149 10.37 -0.10 8.58
C SER A 149 9.68 1.18 8.13
N GLU A 150 9.71 1.48 6.82
CA GLU A 150 9.06 2.66 6.24
C GLU A 150 7.53 2.56 6.38
N TRP A 151 6.98 1.39 6.10
CA TRP A 151 5.55 1.11 6.19
C TRP A 151 5.00 1.41 7.58
N ARG A 152 5.76 1.08 8.64
CA ARG A 152 5.38 1.38 10.03
C ARG A 152 5.39 2.88 10.36
N LEU A 153 6.22 3.67 9.68
CA LEU A 153 6.34 5.12 9.90
C LEU A 153 5.27 5.92 9.14
N LEU A 154 4.64 5.33 8.13
CA LEU A 154 3.59 6.00 7.36
C LEU A 154 2.28 6.07 8.16
N THR A 155 1.65 7.25 8.13
CA THR A 155 0.27 7.42 8.59
C THR A 155 -0.71 6.67 7.69
N ASP A 156 -1.91 6.36 8.19
CA ASP A 156 -2.94 5.66 7.40
C ASP A 156 -3.35 6.45 6.15
N SER A 157 -3.40 7.79 6.23
CA SER A 157 -3.63 8.65 5.07
C SER A 157 -2.52 8.49 4.01
N ASN A 158 -1.25 8.44 4.43
CA ASN A 158 -0.14 8.26 3.50
C ASN A 158 -0.15 6.87 2.86
N LYS A 159 -0.50 5.83 3.63
CA LYS A 159 -0.67 4.45 3.13
C LYS A 159 -1.77 4.39 2.07
N ARG A 160 -2.95 4.98 2.32
CA ARG A 160 -4.06 5.06 1.34
C ARG A 160 -3.64 5.79 0.07
N ALA A 161 -2.98 6.94 0.20
CA ALA A 161 -2.52 7.72 -0.95
C ALA A 161 -1.50 6.95 -1.81
N LEU A 162 -0.57 6.24 -1.17
CA LEU A 162 0.43 5.44 -1.87
C LEU A 162 -0.19 4.25 -2.60
N LEU A 163 -1.10 3.51 -1.95
CA LEU A 163 -1.83 2.40 -2.58
C LEU A 163 -2.66 2.90 -3.77
N LYS A 164 -3.37 4.02 -3.62
CA LYS A 164 -4.13 4.64 -4.73
C LYS A 164 -3.21 4.98 -5.90
N ARG A 165 -2.04 5.59 -5.65
CA ARG A 165 -1.06 5.92 -6.69
C ARG A 165 -0.58 4.67 -7.43
N GLN A 166 -0.36 3.58 -6.72
CA GLN A 166 0.07 2.31 -7.32
C GLN A 166 -1.04 1.64 -8.14
N ILE A 167 -2.29 1.70 -7.69
CA ILE A 167 -3.45 1.22 -8.48
C ILE A 167 -3.57 2.01 -9.79
N LEU A 168 -3.42 3.34 -9.73
CA LEU A 168 -3.44 4.20 -10.91
C LEU A 168 -2.28 3.90 -11.87
N ALA A 169 -1.07 3.69 -11.33
CA ALA A 169 0.10 3.31 -12.14
C ALA A 169 -0.08 1.92 -12.78
N ALA A 170 -0.62 0.95 -12.03
CA ALA A 170 -0.94 -0.37 -12.57
C ALA A 170 -2.00 -0.30 -13.68
N ALA A 171 -3.01 0.58 -13.55
CA ALA A 171 -3.98 0.82 -14.60
C ALA A 171 -3.36 1.45 -15.85
N ALA A 172 -2.52 2.48 -15.69
CA ALA A 172 -1.80 3.08 -16.80
C ALA A 172 -0.87 2.08 -17.52
N GLY A 173 -0.28 1.13 -16.77
CA GLY A 173 0.57 0.07 -17.29
C GLY A 173 -0.18 -1.16 -17.83
N GLY A 174 -1.51 -1.18 -17.83
CA GLY A 174 -2.31 -2.34 -18.27
C GLY A 174 -2.26 -3.55 -17.33
N ALA A 175 -1.77 -3.37 -16.11
CA ALA A 175 -1.62 -4.43 -15.10
C ALA A 175 -2.68 -4.37 -13.98
N LEU A 176 -3.73 -3.55 -14.13
CA LEU A 176 -4.79 -3.39 -13.12
C LEU A 176 -5.44 -4.72 -12.73
N GLN A 177 -5.70 -5.60 -13.71
CA GLN A 177 -6.36 -6.88 -13.44
C GLN A 177 -5.50 -7.80 -12.58
N LEU A 178 -4.19 -7.87 -12.83
CA LEU A 178 -3.26 -8.66 -12.02
C LEU A 178 -3.15 -8.09 -10.60
N PHE A 179 -3.09 -6.76 -10.50
CA PHE A 179 -3.09 -6.04 -9.22
C PHE A 179 -4.36 -6.36 -8.42
N ALA A 180 -5.53 -6.21 -9.05
CA ALA A 180 -6.83 -6.50 -8.45
C ALA A 180 -6.95 -7.97 -8.00
N GLN A 181 -6.49 -8.92 -8.82
CA GLN A 181 -6.47 -10.34 -8.46
C GLN A 181 -5.61 -10.62 -7.23
N HIS A 182 -4.45 -9.98 -7.11
CA HIS A 182 -3.60 -10.15 -5.94
C HIS A 182 -4.28 -9.64 -4.67
N LEU A 183 -4.86 -8.43 -4.74
CA LEU A 183 -5.63 -7.86 -3.62
C LEU A 183 -6.82 -8.72 -3.21
N HIS A 184 -7.52 -9.34 -4.18
CA HIS A 184 -8.66 -10.22 -3.92
C HIS A 184 -8.31 -11.52 -3.21
N ARG A 185 -7.05 -11.96 -3.31
CA ARG A 185 -6.58 -13.17 -2.62
C ARG A 185 -6.25 -12.91 -1.15
N LEU A 186 -6.09 -11.65 -0.76
CA LEU A 186 -5.77 -11.28 0.61
C LEU A 186 -6.98 -11.51 1.52
N ARG A 187 -6.74 -12.21 2.62
CA ARG A 187 -7.70 -12.36 3.73
C ARG A 187 -7.78 -11.08 4.52
N GLU A 188 -8.86 -10.89 5.28
CA GLU A 188 -9.04 -9.68 6.10
C GLU A 188 -7.87 -9.45 7.07
N THR A 189 -7.34 -10.51 7.68
CA THR A 189 -6.18 -10.46 8.59
C THR A 189 -4.88 -10.01 7.93
N GLU A 190 -4.83 -9.96 6.59
CA GLU A 190 -3.67 -9.55 5.80
C GLU A 190 -3.77 -8.08 5.36
N TRP A 191 -4.80 -7.37 5.84
CA TRP A 191 -4.98 -5.93 5.67
C TRP A 191 -4.63 -5.17 6.95
N HIS A 192 -4.09 -3.98 6.76
CA HIS A 192 -4.04 -2.95 7.79
C HIS A 192 -5.33 -2.14 7.73
N HIS A 193 -5.95 -1.97 8.90
CA HIS A 193 -7.20 -1.24 9.08
C HIS A 193 -6.94 0.10 9.75
N GLU A 194 -7.83 1.04 9.50
CA GLU A 194 -7.82 2.35 10.16
C GLU A 194 -7.93 2.15 11.67
N SER A 195 -6.97 2.73 12.41
CA SER A 195 -6.86 2.61 13.87
C SER A 195 -7.92 3.43 14.60
#